data_AF-A0A2J0LA53-F1
#
_entry.id   AF-A0A2J0LA53-F1
#
_cell.length_a   1.000
_cell.length_b   1.000
_cell.length_c   1.000
_cell.angle_alpha   90.00
_cell.angle_beta   90.00
_cell.angle_gamma   90.00
#
_symmetry.space_group_name_H-M   'P 1'
#
loop_
_entity.id
_entity.type
_entity.pdbx_description
1 polymer ?
#
loop_
_entity_poly.entity_id
_entity_poly.type
_entity_poly.pdbx_seq_one_letter_code
_entity_poly.pdbx_strand_id
1 'polypeptide(L)'
;MDENQYLTEHVKGAVEALLFVSDKPISVDQIRESLQTVDPETIQQAIRSLQQEYSQRSAGLSIEEIAGGYQMVTRPAHAATIRNFFKTRHKEKLS
;
A
#
# COMPACT_ATOMS: atom_id res chain seq x y z
N MET A 1 -1.27 -22.84 14.00
CA MET A 1 -1.30 -21.38 13.83
C MET A 1 -2.15 -20.85 14.97
N ASP A 2 -1.56 -20.00 15.81
CA ASP A 2 -2.27 -19.39 16.93
C ASP A 2 -3.32 -18.40 16.43
N GLU A 3 -4.46 -18.30 17.11
CA GLU A 3 -5.61 -17.47 16.70
C GLU A 3 -5.23 -15.99 16.54
N ASN A 4 -4.33 -15.50 17.41
CA ASN A 4 -3.82 -14.14 17.37
C ASN A 4 -2.94 -13.85 16.13
N GLN A 5 -2.20 -14.87 15.66
CA GLN A 5 -1.39 -14.77 14.45
C GLN A 5 -2.29 -14.67 13.21
N TYR A 6 -3.39 -15.42 13.15
CA TYR A 6 -4.35 -15.37 12.05
C TYR A 6 -5.00 -13.99 11.93
N LEU A 7 -5.41 -13.41 13.06
CA LEU A 7 -6.02 -12.08 13.09
C LEU A 7 -5.02 -11.00 12.61
N THR A 8 -3.77 -11.08 13.04
CA THR A 8 -2.72 -10.12 12.63
C THR A 8 -2.47 -10.17 11.12
N GLU A 9 -2.34 -11.38 10.55
CA GLU A 9 -2.15 -11.55 9.10
C GLU A 9 -3.40 -11.11 8.31
N HIS A 10 -4.60 -11.35 8.85
CA HIS A 10 -5.84 -10.89 8.25
C HIS A 10 -5.90 -9.35 8.17
N VAL A 11 -5.61 -8.65 9.29
CA VAL A 11 -5.56 -7.18 9.31
C VAL A 11 -4.54 -6.66 8.32
N LYS A 12 -3.34 -7.25 8.28
CA LYS A 12 -2.29 -6.86 7.34
C LYS A 12 -2.72 -6.99 5.88
N GLY A 13 -3.30 -8.12 5.50
CA GLY A 13 -3.81 -8.33 4.15
C GLY A 13 -4.94 -7.35 3.78
N ALA A 14 -5.83 -7.05 4.72
CA ALA A 14 -6.91 -6.11 4.49
C ALA A 14 -6.39 -4.66 4.36
N VAL A 15 -5.43 -4.24 5.19
CA VAL A 15 -4.73 -2.94 5.06
C VAL A 15 -4.05 -2.82 3.70
N GLU A 16 -3.33 -3.86 3.27
CA GLU A 16 -2.66 -3.88 1.95
C GLU A 16 -3.68 -3.69 0.81
N ALA A 17 -4.80 -4.41 0.86
CA ALA A 17 -5.86 -4.30 -0.14
C ALA A 17 -6.47 -2.89 -0.20
N LEU A 18 -6.72 -2.27 0.96
CA LEU A 18 -7.25 -0.91 1.06
C LEU A 18 -6.27 0.12 0.48
N LEU A 19 -4.98 -0.01 0.80
CA LEU A 19 -3.93 0.87 0.25
C LEU A 19 -3.75 0.69 -1.27
N PHE A 20 -3.93 -0.53 -1.77
CA PHE A 20 -3.81 -0.82 -3.20
C PHE A 20 -4.98 -0.26 -4.02
N VAL A 21 -6.21 -0.36 -3.52
CA VAL A 21 -7.40 0.13 -4.25
C VAL A 21 -7.57 1.64 -4.17
N SER A 22 -6.97 2.30 -3.17
CA SER A 22 -7.07 3.74 -2.99
C SER A 22 -6.15 4.50 -3.94
N ASP A 23 -6.70 5.49 -4.65
CA ASP A 23 -5.96 6.41 -5.52
C ASP A 23 -5.37 7.62 -4.74
N LYS A 24 -5.73 7.76 -3.47
CA LYS A 24 -5.34 8.86 -2.58
C LYS A 24 -4.80 8.33 -1.25
N PRO A 25 -4.05 9.15 -0.49
CA PRO A 25 -3.68 8.81 0.87
C PRO A 25 -4.92 8.55 1.74
N ILE A 26 -4.92 7.45 2.49
CA ILE A 26 -5.97 7.09 3.45
C ILE A 26 -5.42 7.14 4.87
N SER A 27 -6.19 7.71 5.81
CA SER A 27 -5.77 7.77 7.21
C SER A 27 -5.98 6.44 7.93
N VAL A 28 -5.31 6.28 9.08
CA VAL A 28 -5.53 5.13 9.98
C VAL A 28 -6.99 5.04 10.42
N ASP A 29 -7.67 6.18 10.61
CA ASP A 29 -9.08 6.22 10.96
C ASP A 29 -9.98 5.68 9.84
N GLN A 30 -9.73 6.04 8.59
CA GLN A 30 -10.50 5.51 7.45
C GLN A 30 -10.31 3.98 7.28
N ILE A 31 -9.09 3.50 7.52
CA ILE A 31 -8.81 2.06 7.54
C ILE A 31 -9.58 1.39 8.68
N ARG A 32 -9.56 1.99 9.88
CA ARG A 32 -10.28 1.48 11.06
C ARG A 32 -11.78 1.40 10.84
N GLU A 33 -12.38 2.43 10.24
CA GLU A 33 -13.80 2.45 9.88
C GLU A 33 -14.18 1.29 8.96
N SER A 34 -13.27 0.89 8.07
CA SER A 34 -13.48 -0.22 7.13
C SER A 34 -13.34 -1.59 7.78
N LEU A 35 -12.37 -1.75 8.68
CA LEU A 35 -12.05 -3.05 9.30
C LEU A 35 -12.96 -3.38 10.48
N GLN A 36 -13.50 -2.38 11.17
CA GLN A 36 -14.34 -2.48 12.37
C GLN A 36 -13.65 -3.24 13.52
N THR A 37 -13.80 -2.79 14.76
CA THR A 37 -13.28 -3.51 15.96
C THR A 37 -11.75 -3.71 16.06
N VAL A 38 -10.95 -3.23 15.11
CA VAL A 38 -9.49 -3.23 15.17
C VAL A 38 -8.98 -1.93 15.78
N ASP A 39 -8.02 -2.01 16.69
CA ASP A 39 -7.41 -0.83 17.30
C ASP A 39 -6.44 -0.10 16.33
N PRO A 40 -6.28 1.23 16.45
CA PRO A 40 -5.38 2.00 15.59
C PRO A 40 -3.91 1.54 15.64
N GLU A 41 -3.45 1.00 16.77
CA GLU A 41 -2.06 0.59 16.94
C GLU A 41 -1.74 -0.65 16.12
N THR A 42 -2.64 -1.64 16.10
CA THR A 42 -2.58 -2.84 15.25
C THR A 42 -2.56 -2.46 13.77
N ILE A 43 -3.37 -1.48 13.35
CA ILE A 43 -3.35 -0.97 11.97
C ILE A 43 -1.99 -0.35 11.64
N GLN A 44 -1.45 0.50 12.51
CA GLN A 44 -0.11 1.08 12.30
C GLN A 44 0.98 0.00 12.28
N GLN A 45 0.86 -1.04 13.10
CA GLN A 45 1.79 -2.16 13.13
C GLN A 45 1.74 -2.95 11.81
N ALA A 46 0.54 -3.19 11.28
CA ALA A 46 0.34 -3.82 9.98
C ALA A 46 0.97 -2.97 8.85
N ILE A 47 0.76 -1.65 8.85
CA ILE A 47 1.39 -0.73 7.89
C ILE A 47 2.92 -0.81 7.96
N ARG A 48 3.49 -0.75 9.17
CA ARG A 48 4.95 -0.84 9.37
C ARG A 48 5.50 -2.20 8.91
N SER A 49 4.78 -3.29 9.17
CA SER A 49 5.16 -4.64 8.68
C SER A 49 5.18 -4.67 7.16
N LEU A 50 4.13 -4.17 6.51
CA LEU A 50 4.07 -4.10 5.04
C LEU A 50 5.21 -3.25 4.46
N GLN A 51 5.50 -2.08 5.05
CA GLN A 51 6.63 -1.25 4.64
C GLN A 51 7.96 -2.02 4.70
N GLN A 52 8.20 -2.75 5.79
CA GLN A 52 9.39 -3.59 5.94
C GLN A 52 9.42 -4.73 4.92
N GLU A 53 8.33 -5.47 4.75
CA GLU A 53 8.24 -6.59 3.80
C GLU A 53 8.50 -6.14 2.35
N TYR A 54 7.90 -5.02 1.93
CA TYR A 54 8.12 -4.44 0.62
C TYR A 54 9.57 -3.98 0.44
N SER A 55 10.20 -3.45 1.50
CA SER A 55 11.61 -3.07 1.48
C SER A 55 12.55 -4.26 1.41
N GLN A 56 12.34 -5.28 2.25
CA GLN A 56 13.19 -6.47 2.31
C GLN A 56 13.21 -7.24 1.00
N ARG A 57 12.05 -7.37 0.33
CA ARG A 57 11.97 -8.04 -0.98
C ARG A 57 12.37 -7.15 -2.17
N SER A 58 12.82 -5.92 -1.93
CA SER A 58 13.10 -4.92 -2.99
C SER A 58 11.94 -4.78 -3.99
N ALA A 59 10.71 -4.69 -3.49
CA ALA A 59 9.50 -4.61 -4.29
C ALA A 59 9.49 -3.40 -5.24
N GLY A 60 8.80 -3.47 -6.38
CA GLY A 60 8.62 -2.30 -7.25
C GLY A 60 7.70 -1.20 -6.68
N LEU A 61 7.01 -1.50 -5.58
CA LEU A 61 6.09 -0.62 -4.87
C LEU A 61 6.65 -0.30 -3.47
N SER A 62 6.15 0.77 -2.86
CA SER A 62 6.33 1.12 -1.45
C SER A 62 5.05 1.71 -0.86
N ILE A 63 4.98 1.76 0.47
CA ILE A 63 3.88 2.42 1.19
C ILE A 63 4.50 3.63 1.89
N GLU A 64 4.01 4.82 1.60
CA GLU A 64 4.56 6.08 2.11
C GLU A 64 3.50 6.86 2.89
N GLU A 65 3.95 7.63 3.89
CA GLU A 65 3.09 8.57 4.61
C GLU A 65 3.07 9.92 3.89
N ILE A 66 1.88 10.37 3.49
CA ILE A 66 1.65 11.59 2.71
C ILE A 66 0.49 12.36 3.35
N ALA A 67 0.75 13.59 3.79
CA ALA A 67 -0.25 14.48 4.39
C ALA A 67 -1.07 13.85 5.53
N GLY A 68 -0.44 13.01 6.37
CA GLY A 68 -1.08 12.34 7.50
C GLY A 68 -1.92 11.11 7.13
N GLY A 69 -1.85 10.65 5.87
CA GLY A 69 -2.39 9.36 5.43
C GLY A 69 -1.30 8.48 4.83
N TYR A 70 -1.65 7.24 4.50
CA TYR A 70 -0.78 6.28 3.86
C TYR A 70 -1.24 6.00 2.43
N GLN A 71 -0.29 5.84 1.52
CA GLN A 71 -0.57 5.52 0.12
C GLN A 71 0.43 4.48 -0.39
N MET A 72 -0.05 3.54 -1.21
CA MET A 72 0.82 2.68 -2.00
C MET A 72 1.28 3.44 -3.26
N VAL A 73 2.59 3.52 -3.46
CA VAL A 73 3.21 4.22 -4.58
C VAL A 73 4.25 3.34 -5.26
N THR A 74 4.61 3.68 -6.49
CA THR A 74 5.74 3.03 -7.18
C THR A 74 7.07 3.54 -6.64
N ARG A 75 8.08 2.67 -6.53
CA ARG A 75 9.41 3.09 -6.07
C ARG A 75 10.07 4.07 -7.06
N PRO A 76 10.76 5.11 -6.57
CA PRO A 76 11.50 6.05 -7.40
C PRO A 76 12.53 5.39 -8.33
N ALA A 77 13.10 4.25 -7.92
CA ALA A 77 14.03 3.47 -8.73
C ALA A 77 13.45 3.06 -10.10
N HIS A 78 12.13 2.98 -10.24
CA HIS A 78 11.45 2.60 -11.49
C HIS A 78 10.88 3.80 -12.26
N ALA A 79 11.11 5.04 -11.81
CA ALA A 79 10.55 6.24 -12.43
C ALA A 79 10.93 6.41 -13.91
N ALA A 80 12.13 5.98 -14.32
CA ALA A 80 12.53 6.01 -15.73
C ALA A 80 11.72 5.01 -16.57
N THR A 81 11.58 3.77 -16.09
CA THR A 81 10.80 2.71 -16.74
C THR A 81 9.34 3.09 -16.90
N ILE A 82 8.73 3.63 -15.84
CA ILE A 82 7.32 4.08 -15.84
C ILE A 82 7.13 5.22 -16.83
N ARG A 83 8.02 6.22 -16.84
CA ARG A 83 7.96 7.32 -17.83
C ARG A 83 8.03 6.80 -19.27
N ASN A 84 8.89 5.81 -19.55
CA ASN A 84 9.00 5.24 -20.88
C ASN A 84 7.74 4.47 -21.30
N PHE A 85 7.12 3.72 -20.38
CA PHE A 85 5.86 3.01 -20.63
C PHE A 85 4.74 3.95 -21.09
N PHE A 86 4.55 5.09 -20.41
CA PHE A 86 3.53 6.07 -20.78
C PHE A 86 3.82 6.80 -22.10
N LYS A 87 5.11 7.04 -22.44
CA LYS A 87 5.49 7.62 -23.74
C LYS A 87 5.10 6.73 -24.92
N THR A 88 5.26 5.41 -24.78
CA THR A 88 4.93 4.45 -25.85
C THR A 88 3.43 4.36 -26.08
N ARG A 89 2.62 4.35 -25.02
CA ARG A 89 1.15 4.28 -25.11
C ARG A 89 0.53 5.47 -25.85
N HIS A 90 1.18 6.63 -25.82
CA HIS A 90 0.72 7.81 -26.57
C HIS A 90 0.90 7.69 -28.09
N LYS A 91 1.79 6.81 -28.56
CA LYS A 91 2.01 6.58 -30.00
C LYS A 91 0.98 5.63 -30.63
N GLU A 92 0.35 4.77 -29.83
CA GLU A 92 -0.56 3.72 -30.35
C GLU A 92 -2.01 4.21 -30.58
N LYS A 93 -2.39 5.40 -30.10
CA LYS A 93 -3.73 5.98 -30.28
C LYS A 93 -3.85 6.99 -31.44
N LEU A 94 -2.88 7.00 -32.35
CA LEU A 94 -2.89 7.88 -33.51
C LEU A 94 -2.95 7.04 -34.81
N SER A 95 -4.04 6.31 -34.99
CA SER A 95 -4.48 5.72 -36.27
C SER A 95 -5.98 5.50 -36.24
#